data_AF-A0A225WVG7-F1
#
_entry.id   AF-A0A225WVG7-F1
#
_cell.length_a   1.000
_cell.length_b   1.000
_cell.length_c   1.000
_cell.angle_alpha   90.00
_cell.angle_beta   90.00
_cell.angle_gamma   90.00
#
_symmetry.space_group_name_H-M   'P 1'
#
loop_
_entity.id
_entity.type
_entity.pdbx_description
1 polymer ?
#
loop_
_entity_poly.entity_id
_entity_poly.type
_entity_poly.pdbx_seq_one_letter_code
_entity_poly.pdbx_strand_id
1 'polypeptide(L)'
;RSYAREREERRLTQRRYSRTFGLTARTLEQDIQRLCQQIWQHQLERNFLDSIPPVTPWNIVPEYYRLFLHVFKGHHPPNASPTSTMAGDAQLNFLHKVMDPVISVNSRFGVDALIAEWLTVAQVQQDIAVRLLHLDYPEENVILAKIRTYTTITDEMLRREFPCFVGRSKGLYTCRLA
;
A
#
# COMPACT_ATOMS: atom_id res chain seq x y z
N ARG A 1 -63.47 26.48 53.55
CA ARG A 1 -62.64 25.49 52.80
C ARG A 1 -61.20 25.66 53.28
N SER A 2 -60.52 24.57 53.63
CA SER A 2 -59.35 24.56 54.53
C SER A 2 -58.05 24.98 53.83
N TYR A 3 -57.48 26.12 54.24
CA TYR A 3 -56.16 26.65 53.81
C TYR A 3 -55.01 25.62 53.87
N ALA A 4 -55.13 24.62 54.75
CA ALA A 4 -54.15 23.56 54.88
C ALA A 4 -54.09 22.65 53.64
N ARG A 5 -55.22 22.41 52.95
CA ARG A 5 -55.26 21.57 51.74
C ARG A 5 -54.57 22.23 50.56
N GLU A 6 -54.85 23.50 50.29
CA GLU A 6 -54.20 24.24 49.18
C GLU A 6 -52.68 24.34 49.36
N ARG A 7 -52.22 24.48 50.61
CA ARG A 7 -50.78 24.50 50.92
C ARG A 7 -50.13 23.16 50.62
N GLU A 8 -50.80 22.06 50.97
CA GLU A 8 -50.30 20.71 50.71
C GLU A 8 -50.30 20.38 49.22
N GLU A 9 -51.33 20.79 48.48
CA GLU A 9 -51.40 20.65 47.02
C GLU A 9 -50.27 21.42 46.31
N ARG A 10 -49.99 22.66 46.71
CA ARG A 10 -48.85 23.42 46.17
C ARG A 10 -47.51 22.73 46.45
N ARG A 11 -47.36 22.14 47.64
CA ARG A 11 -46.17 21.38 48.02
C ARG A 11 -45.97 20.13 47.16
N LEU A 12 -47.05 19.39 46.89
CA LEU A 12 -47.03 18.21 46.03
C LEU A 12 -46.70 18.57 44.58
N THR A 13 -47.29 19.64 44.06
CA THR A 13 -47.01 20.14 42.71
C THR A 13 -45.56 20.59 42.57
N GLN A 14 -45.02 21.35 43.52
CA GLN A 14 -43.61 21.74 43.52
C GLN A 14 -42.68 20.52 43.57
N ARG A 15 -42.95 19.54 44.45
CA ARG A 15 -42.16 18.30 44.51
C ARG A 15 -42.19 17.52 43.19
N ARG A 16 -43.35 17.48 42.52
CA ARG A 16 -43.51 16.82 41.23
C ARG A 16 -42.72 17.56 40.15
N TYR A 17 -42.83 18.88 40.08
CA TYR A 17 -42.08 19.71 39.15
C TYR A 17 -40.56 19.58 39.35
N SER A 18 -40.07 19.65 40.58
CA SER A 18 -38.65 19.45 40.90
C SER A 18 -38.15 18.06 40.51
N ARG A 19 -38.96 17.01 40.69
CA ARG A 19 -38.63 15.65 40.24
C ARG A 19 -38.56 15.55 38.73
N THR A 20 -39.56 16.08 38.02
CA THR A 20 -39.58 16.05 36.54
C THR A 20 -38.41 16.83 35.96
N PHE A 21 -38.14 18.03 36.47
CA PHE A 21 -37.01 18.85 36.04
C PHE A 21 -35.67 18.14 36.28
N GLY A 22 -35.48 17.54 37.46
CA GLY A 22 -34.27 16.78 37.78
C GLY A 22 -34.07 15.53 36.91
N LEU A 23 -35.17 14.86 36.52
CA LEU A 23 -35.10 13.73 35.58
C LEU A 23 -34.68 14.21 34.19
N THR A 24 -35.35 15.23 33.64
CA THR A 24 -35.03 15.80 32.33
C THR A 24 -33.58 16.30 32.26
N ALA A 25 -33.10 16.98 33.31
CA ALA A 25 -31.72 17.46 33.37
C ALA A 25 -30.71 16.29 33.31
N ARG A 26 -30.97 15.18 34.01
CA ARG A 26 -30.12 13.99 33.97
C ARG A 26 -30.15 13.30 32.60
N THR A 27 -31.32 13.21 31.97
CA THR A 27 -31.44 12.62 30.62
C THR A 27 -30.65 13.46 29.62
N LEU A 28 -30.77 14.78 29.69
CA LEU A 28 -30.03 15.69 28.83
C LEU A 28 -28.52 15.56 29.04
N GLU A 29 -28.05 15.43 30.28
CA GLU A 29 -26.64 15.24 30.59
C GLU A 29 -26.10 13.92 30.02
N GLN A 30 -26.89 12.84 30.09
CA GLN A 30 -26.57 11.55 29.46
C GLN A 30 -26.49 11.66 27.94
N ASP A 31 -27.43 12.37 27.32
CA ASP A 31 -27.44 12.58 25.87
C ASP A 31 -26.26 13.42 25.40
N ILE A 32 -25.88 14.46 26.15
CA ILE A 32 -24.68 15.27 25.89
C ILE A 32 -23.42 14.40 25.97
N GLN A 33 -23.28 13.59 27.03
CA GLN A 33 -22.14 12.68 27.18
C GLN A 33 -22.06 11.69 26.02
N ARG A 34 -23.19 11.11 25.61
CA ARG A 34 -23.28 10.20 24.47
C ARG A 34 -22.87 10.89 23.17
N LEU A 35 -23.40 12.08 22.90
CA LEU A 35 -23.07 12.84 21.68
C LEU A 35 -21.60 13.22 21.63
N CYS A 36 -21.03 13.67 22.74
CA CYS A 36 -19.59 13.94 22.84
C CYS A 36 -18.75 12.69 22.54
N GLN A 37 -19.15 11.53 23.06
CA GLN A 37 -18.47 10.26 22.80
C GLN A 37 -18.57 9.85 21.32
N GLN A 38 -19.72 10.05 20.69
CA GLN A 38 -19.91 9.80 19.25
C GLN A 38 -19.08 10.74 18.39
N ILE A 39 -19.07 12.04 18.72
CA ILE A 39 -18.23 13.03 18.02
C ILE A 39 -16.76 12.64 18.13
N TRP A 40 -16.31 12.24 19.32
CA TRP A 40 -14.94 11.79 19.53
C TRP A 40 -14.61 10.54 18.70
N GLN A 41 -15.50 9.55 18.66
CA GLN A 41 -15.33 8.35 17.83
C GLN A 41 -15.26 8.69 16.34
N HIS A 42 -16.17 9.52 15.85
CA HIS A 42 -16.17 9.92 14.45
C HIS A 42 -14.95 10.78 14.08
N GLN A 43 -14.45 11.60 15.00
CA GLN A 43 -13.19 12.32 14.83
C GLN A 43 -12.00 11.37 14.75
N LEU A 44 -11.95 10.33 15.59
CA LEU A 44 -10.93 9.29 15.52
C LEU A 44 -10.98 8.52 14.19
N GLU A 45 -12.17 8.10 13.76
CA GLU A 45 -12.38 7.43 12.48
C GLU A 45 -11.94 8.31 11.32
N ARG A 46 -12.34 9.59 11.33
CA ARG A 46 -11.95 10.56 10.30
C ARG A 46 -10.44 10.80 10.28
N ASN A 47 -9.81 11.01 11.44
CA ASN A 47 -8.37 11.19 11.53
C ASN A 47 -7.60 9.94 11.06
N PHE A 48 -8.13 8.74 11.31
CA PHE A 48 -7.56 7.51 10.80
C PHE A 48 -7.67 7.42 9.27
N LEU A 49 -8.84 7.74 8.71
CA LEU A 49 -9.05 7.76 7.25
C LEU A 49 -8.19 8.84 6.57
N ASP A 50 -8.10 10.03 7.15
CA ASP A 50 -7.25 11.12 6.66
C ASP A 50 -5.75 10.80 6.79
N SER A 51 -5.38 9.90 7.72
CA SER A 51 -4.02 9.38 7.86
C SER A 51 -3.67 8.29 6.85
N ILE A 52 -4.65 7.72 6.14
CA ILE A 52 -4.37 6.82 5.00
C ILE A 52 -4.05 7.73 3.82
N PRO A 53 -2.78 7.85 3.41
CA PRO A 53 -2.44 8.73 2.31
C PRO A 53 -3.18 8.24 1.06
N PRO A 54 -3.74 9.15 0.24
CA PRO A 54 -4.40 8.76 -0.99
C PRO A 54 -3.42 7.92 -1.83
N VAL A 55 -3.97 6.89 -2.48
CA VAL A 55 -3.23 6.00 -3.39
C VAL A 55 -2.87 6.82 -4.63
N THR A 56 -1.85 7.64 -4.47
CA THR A 56 -1.28 8.46 -5.52
C THR A 56 -0.07 7.71 -6.06
N PRO A 57 0.26 7.90 -7.34
CA PRO A 57 1.47 7.30 -7.88
C PRO A 57 2.75 7.73 -7.14
N TRP A 58 2.76 8.90 -6.48
CA TRP A 58 3.84 9.37 -5.59
C TRP A 58 4.12 8.41 -4.44
N ASN A 59 3.08 7.74 -3.94
CA ASN A 59 3.19 6.76 -2.87
C ASN A 59 3.40 5.35 -3.43
N ILE A 60 2.79 5.03 -4.58
CA ILE A 60 2.85 3.69 -5.17
C ILE A 60 4.23 3.39 -5.76
N VAL A 61 4.84 4.33 -6.51
CA VAL A 61 6.08 4.05 -7.24
C VAL A 61 7.27 3.78 -6.29
N PRO A 62 7.50 4.56 -5.21
CA PRO A 62 8.51 4.21 -4.22
C PRO A 62 8.23 2.86 -3.55
N GLU A 63 6.97 2.57 -3.23
CA GLU A 63 6.57 1.31 -2.61
C GLU A 63 6.77 0.12 -3.55
N TYR A 64 6.50 0.27 -4.84
CA TYR A 64 6.82 -0.71 -5.87
C TYR A 64 8.32 -1.03 -5.87
N TYR A 65 9.18 -0.01 -5.94
CA TYR A 65 10.63 -0.22 -5.91
C TYR A 65 11.09 -0.80 -4.56
N ARG A 66 10.49 -0.42 -3.43
CA ARG A 66 10.81 -1.00 -2.11
C ARG A 66 10.43 -2.48 -2.01
N LEU A 67 9.22 -2.84 -2.46
CA LEU A 67 8.67 -4.18 -2.34
C LEU A 67 9.33 -5.16 -3.30
N PHE A 68 9.53 -4.77 -4.56
CA PHE A 68 10.07 -5.69 -5.56
C PHE A 68 11.58 -5.78 -5.51
N LEU A 69 12.31 -4.73 -5.12
CA LEU A 69 13.77 -4.77 -5.17
C LEU A 69 14.45 -5.27 -3.88
N HIS A 70 13.78 -5.18 -2.73
CA HIS A 70 14.32 -5.77 -1.49
C HIS A 70 14.04 -7.28 -1.39
N VAL A 71 12.96 -7.78 -2.01
CA VAL A 71 12.63 -9.21 -2.02
C VAL A 71 13.69 -10.02 -2.76
N PHE A 72 14.27 -9.51 -3.85
CA PHE A 72 15.37 -10.18 -4.56
C PHE A 72 16.73 -10.10 -3.86
N LYS A 73 16.86 -9.29 -2.79
CA LYS A 73 18.07 -9.20 -1.96
C LYS A 73 18.01 -10.10 -0.72
N GLY A 74 16.86 -10.73 -0.46
CA GLY A 74 16.61 -11.54 0.73
C GLY A 74 17.16 -12.95 0.60
N HIS A 75 18.26 -13.23 1.32
CA HIS A 75 18.79 -14.53 1.73
C HIS A 75 18.06 -15.77 1.18
N HIS A 76 18.71 -16.45 0.23
CA HIS A 76 18.43 -17.86 -0.04
C HIS A 76 18.86 -18.67 1.20
N PRO A 77 17.96 -19.26 2.02
CA PRO A 77 18.37 -20.41 2.81
C PRO A 77 18.77 -21.51 1.81
N PRO A 78 19.86 -22.25 2.04
CA PRO A 78 20.44 -23.18 1.06
C PRO A 78 19.53 -24.33 0.59
N ASN A 79 18.31 -24.44 1.13
CA ASN A 79 17.34 -25.49 0.84
C ASN A 79 15.95 -25.00 0.38
N ALA A 80 15.75 -23.69 0.10
CA ALA A 80 14.48 -23.25 -0.48
C ALA A 80 14.50 -23.43 -2.00
N SER A 81 13.50 -24.15 -2.53
CA SER A 81 13.23 -24.24 -3.96
C SER A 81 13.17 -22.83 -4.58
N PRO A 82 13.74 -22.59 -5.77
CA PRO A 82 13.76 -21.27 -6.42
C PRO A 82 12.35 -20.69 -6.66
N THR A 83 11.30 -21.49 -6.50
CA THR A 83 9.91 -21.08 -6.62
C THR A 83 9.26 -20.58 -5.32
N SER A 84 9.80 -20.87 -4.14
CA SER A 84 9.11 -20.60 -2.85
C SER A 84 9.55 -19.31 -2.13
N THR A 85 10.50 -18.57 -2.68
CA THR A 85 10.94 -17.25 -2.15
C THR A 85 10.44 -16.10 -3.05
N MET A 86 9.74 -16.44 -4.12
CA MET A 86 9.22 -15.51 -5.12
C MET A 86 8.02 -14.79 -4.56
N ALA A 87 8.16 -13.48 -4.31
CA ALA A 87 7.09 -12.53 -4.00
C ALA A 87 5.93 -13.14 -3.20
N GLY A 88 6.00 -13.10 -1.86
CA GLY A 88 4.88 -13.55 -1.02
C GLY A 88 3.53 -13.01 -1.51
N ASP A 89 2.44 -13.72 -1.21
CA ASP A 89 1.10 -13.40 -1.72
C ASP A 89 0.74 -11.91 -1.57
N ALA A 90 1.26 -11.24 -0.54
CA ALA A 90 1.10 -9.81 -0.32
C ALA A 90 1.72 -8.92 -1.41
N GLN A 91 2.91 -9.23 -1.93
CA GLN A 91 3.58 -8.48 -2.99
C GLN A 91 2.85 -8.66 -4.34
N LEU A 92 2.46 -9.90 -4.67
CA LEU A 92 1.68 -10.19 -5.86
C LEU A 92 0.32 -9.46 -5.82
N ASN A 93 -0.38 -9.58 -4.69
CA ASN A 93 -1.65 -8.87 -4.48
C ASN A 93 -1.49 -7.35 -4.55
N PHE A 94 -0.36 -6.81 -4.10
CA PHE A 94 -0.07 -5.39 -4.24
C PHE A 94 -0.02 -4.97 -5.73
N LEU A 95 0.73 -5.68 -6.58
CA LEU A 95 0.80 -5.33 -8.01
C LEU A 95 -0.54 -5.41 -8.69
N HIS A 96 -1.29 -6.49 -8.50
CA HIS A 96 -2.62 -6.64 -9.09
C HIS A 96 -3.60 -5.56 -8.62
N LYS A 97 -3.40 -5.00 -7.43
CA LYS A 97 -4.25 -3.94 -6.88
C LYS A 97 -3.88 -2.54 -7.39
N VAL A 98 -2.61 -2.28 -7.66
CA VAL A 98 -2.12 -0.93 -7.99
C VAL A 98 -1.80 -0.72 -9.47
N MET A 99 -1.65 -1.79 -10.25
CA MET A 99 -1.34 -1.72 -11.67
C MET A 99 -2.55 -2.06 -12.53
N ASP A 100 -2.60 -1.45 -13.72
CA ASP A 100 -3.60 -1.79 -14.72
C ASP A 100 -3.41 -3.24 -15.21
N PRO A 101 -4.49 -4.03 -15.43
CA PRO A 101 -4.38 -5.38 -15.95
C PRO A 101 -3.67 -5.48 -17.30
N VAL A 102 -3.61 -4.40 -18.08
CA VAL A 102 -3.03 -4.32 -19.43
C VAL A 102 -1.77 -3.46 -19.45
N ILE A 103 -1.06 -3.32 -18.32
CA ILE A 103 0.24 -2.62 -18.31
C ILE A 103 1.20 -3.19 -19.36
N SER A 104 1.91 -2.33 -20.07
CA SER A 104 3.00 -2.76 -20.96
C SER A 104 4.31 -2.81 -20.20
N VAL A 105 5.04 -3.92 -20.31
CA VAL A 105 6.37 -4.11 -19.75
C VAL A 105 7.28 -4.65 -20.84
N ASN A 106 8.28 -3.85 -21.23
CA ASN A 106 9.13 -4.14 -22.39
C ASN A 106 8.27 -4.46 -23.62
N SER A 107 8.26 -5.72 -24.07
CA SER A 107 7.50 -6.21 -25.22
C SER A 107 6.26 -7.03 -24.86
N ARG A 108 5.89 -7.11 -23.57
CA ARG A 108 4.78 -7.93 -23.06
C ARG A 108 3.74 -7.08 -22.34
N PHE A 109 2.58 -7.69 -22.07
CA PHE A 109 1.47 -7.04 -21.38
C PHE A 109 1.03 -7.82 -20.13
N GLY A 110 0.57 -7.07 -19.14
CA GLY A 110 -0.02 -7.58 -17.91
C GLY A 110 0.93 -7.68 -16.73
N VAL A 111 0.33 -7.76 -15.54
CA VAL A 111 1.05 -7.85 -14.26
C VAL A 111 1.88 -9.14 -14.19
N ASP A 112 1.39 -10.24 -14.72
CA ASP A 112 2.12 -11.51 -14.76
C ASP A 112 3.39 -11.41 -15.61
N ALA A 113 3.34 -10.65 -16.71
CA ALA A 113 4.51 -10.40 -17.55
C ALA A 113 5.55 -9.54 -16.83
N LEU A 114 5.12 -8.54 -16.04
CA LEU A 114 6.01 -7.78 -15.18
C LEU A 114 6.75 -8.68 -14.19
N ILE A 115 6.01 -9.56 -13.52
CA ILE A 115 6.57 -10.47 -12.53
C ILE A 115 7.58 -11.39 -13.20
N ALA A 116 7.22 -12.04 -14.31
CA ALA A 116 8.11 -12.93 -15.05
C ALA A 116 9.41 -12.24 -15.51
N GLU A 117 9.34 -10.97 -15.90
CA GLU A 117 10.52 -10.18 -16.25
C GLU A 117 11.46 -10.03 -15.05
N TRP A 118 10.94 -9.63 -13.90
CA TRP A 118 11.74 -9.50 -12.67
C TRP A 118 12.34 -10.82 -12.20
N LEU A 119 11.59 -11.92 -12.32
CA LEU A 119 12.09 -13.26 -12.02
C LEU A 119 13.28 -13.62 -12.91
N THR A 120 13.15 -13.33 -14.21
CA THR A 120 14.22 -13.56 -15.18
C THR A 120 15.45 -12.73 -14.82
N VAL A 121 15.28 -11.43 -14.58
CA VAL A 121 16.36 -10.52 -14.20
C VAL A 121 17.06 -10.98 -12.92
N ALA A 122 16.33 -11.38 -11.89
CA ALA A 122 16.91 -11.84 -10.63
C ALA A 122 17.69 -13.16 -10.77
N GLN A 123 17.21 -14.08 -11.62
CA GLN A 123 17.94 -15.32 -11.92
C GLN A 123 19.22 -15.05 -12.71
N VAL A 124 19.18 -14.05 -13.60
CA VAL A 124 20.28 -13.73 -14.50
C VAL A 124 21.35 -12.90 -13.79
N GLN A 125 20.92 -11.92 -13.00
CA GLN A 125 21.72 -10.91 -12.29
C GLN A 125 21.53 -11.09 -10.78
N GLN A 126 22.22 -12.06 -10.21
CA GLN A 126 22.06 -12.45 -8.80
C GLN A 126 22.36 -11.32 -7.80
N ASP A 127 23.17 -10.33 -8.19
CA ASP A 127 23.57 -9.21 -7.36
C ASP A 127 22.93 -7.88 -7.78
N ILE A 128 21.84 -7.93 -8.55
CA ILE A 128 21.17 -6.72 -9.02
C ILE A 128 20.66 -5.88 -7.84
N ALA A 129 21.10 -4.63 -7.80
CA ALA A 129 20.63 -3.63 -6.87
C ALA A 129 20.11 -2.43 -7.64
N VAL A 130 18.80 -2.24 -7.65
CA VAL A 130 18.17 -1.04 -8.18
C VAL A 130 17.89 -0.07 -7.02
N ARG A 131 18.12 1.22 -7.25
CA ARG A 131 17.83 2.31 -6.32
C ARG A 131 17.04 3.39 -7.03
N LEU A 132 15.86 3.73 -6.50
CA LEU A 132 15.12 4.90 -6.94
C LEU A 132 15.88 6.17 -6.51
N LEU A 133 16.23 7.01 -7.48
CA LEU A 133 16.92 8.28 -7.22
C LEU A 133 15.94 9.44 -7.13
N HIS A 134 14.99 9.50 -8.07
CA HIS A 134 14.07 10.61 -8.20
C HIS A 134 12.79 10.22 -8.94
N LEU A 135 11.71 10.96 -8.69
CA LEU A 135 10.44 10.87 -9.40
C LEU A 135 10.09 12.24 -9.95
N ASP A 136 9.89 12.32 -11.27
CA ASP A 136 9.46 13.52 -11.98
C ASP A 136 8.04 13.34 -12.54
N TYR A 137 7.32 14.46 -12.67
CA TYR A 137 6.00 14.54 -13.30
C TYR A 137 6.06 15.52 -14.47
N PRO A 138 6.55 15.10 -15.64
CA PRO A 138 6.61 15.98 -16.80
C PRO A 138 5.21 16.39 -17.28
N GLU A 139 4.19 15.55 -17.06
CA GLU A 139 2.80 15.76 -17.50
C GLU A 139 1.82 15.19 -16.47
N GLU A 140 0.53 15.58 -16.58
CA GLU A 140 -0.52 15.28 -15.59
C GLU A 140 -0.75 13.79 -15.31
N ASN A 141 -0.41 12.91 -16.26
CA ASN A 141 -0.57 11.45 -16.14
C ASN A 141 0.72 10.68 -16.41
N VAL A 142 1.87 11.36 -16.42
CA VAL A 142 3.16 10.74 -16.72
C VAL A 142 4.08 10.88 -15.53
N ILE A 143 4.71 9.76 -15.16
CA ILE A 143 5.67 9.72 -14.07
C ILE A 143 6.94 9.10 -14.58
N LEU A 144 8.02 9.83 -14.39
CA LEU A 144 9.34 9.37 -14.75
C LEU A 144 10.08 8.98 -13.48
N ALA A 145 10.33 7.69 -13.32
CA ALA A 145 11.18 7.17 -12.26
C ALA A 145 12.63 7.11 -12.75
N LYS A 146 13.49 7.95 -12.16
CA LYS A 146 14.92 7.88 -12.38
C LYS A 146 15.53 6.88 -11.40
N ILE A 147 16.04 5.78 -11.93
CA ILE A 147 16.66 4.72 -11.13
C ILE A 147 18.15 4.59 -11.42
N ARG A 148 18.87 4.00 -10.46
CA ARG A 148 20.26 3.58 -10.62
C ARG A 148 20.36 2.10 -10.32
N THR A 149 20.87 1.35 -11.28
CA THR A 149 21.07 -0.09 -11.17
C THR A 149 22.55 -0.40 -11.03
N TYR A 150 22.86 -1.30 -10.11
CA TYR A 150 24.18 -1.88 -9.89
C TYR A 150 24.06 -3.39 -10.10
N THR A 151 24.94 -3.97 -10.90
CA THR A 151 25.04 -5.41 -11.10
C THR A 151 26.43 -5.76 -11.57
N THR A 152 26.92 -6.94 -11.20
CA THR A 152 28.18 -7.49 -11.68
C THR A 152 27.92 -8.30 -12.94
N ILE A 153 28.54 -7.87 -14.04
CA ILE A 153 28.53 -8.63 -15.29
C ILE A 153 29.53 -9.78 -15.17
N THR A 154 29.04 -11.01 -15.10
CA THR A 154 29.87 -12.23 -15.08
C THR A 154 30.05 -12.81 -16.48
N ASP A 155 31.10 -13.61 -16.68
CA ASP A 155 31.33 -14.31 -17.96
C ASP A 155 30.18 -15.27 -18.30
N GLU A 156 29.60 -15.92 -17.29
CA GLU A 156 28.43 -16.78 -17.44
C GLU A 156 27.20 -16.00 -17.94
N MET A 157 26.96 -14.81 -17.40
CA MET A 157 25.87 -13.95 -17.84
C MET A 157 26.05 -13.50 -19.30
N LEU A 158 27.29 -13.16 -19.70
CA LEU A 158 27.60 -12.82 -21.09
C LEU A 158 27.38 -14.03 -22.02
N ARG A 159 27.79 -15.24 -21.62
CA ARG A 159 27.53 -16.46 -22.40
C ARG A 159 26.05 -16.75 -22.60
N ARG A 160 25.23 -16.49 -21.58
CA ARG A 160 23.79 -16.79 -21.59
C ARG A 160 22.98 -15.73 -22.32
N GLU A 161 23.13 -14.46 -21.94
CA GLU A 161 22.33 -13.34 -22.48
C GLU A 161 22.89 -12.82 -23.81
N PHE A 162 24.19 -12.98 -24.02
CA PHE A 162 24.89 -12.42 -25.17
C PHE A 162 25.81 -13.45 -25.84
N PRO A 163 25.28 -14.60 -26.33
CA PRO A 163 26.10 -15.70 -26.85
C PRO A 163 27.06 -15.27 -27.97
N CYS A 164 26.67 -14.24 -28.74
CA CYS A 164 27.46 -13.70 -29.84
C CYS A 164 28.76 -13.00 -29.41
N PHE A 165 28.91 -12.59 -28.16
CA PHE A 165 30.14 -11.93 -27.69
C PHE A 165 31.25 -12.92 -27.30
N VAL A 166 30.89 -14.19 -27.07
CA VAL A 166 31.83 -15.24 -26.62
C VAL A 166 32.43 -16.00 -27.81
N GLY A 167 31.83 -15.87 -28.99
CA GLY A 167 32.27 -16.48 -30.23
C GLY A 167 33.30 -15.67 -31.02
N ARG A 168 34.46 -15.31 -30.45
CA ARG A 168 35.63 -14.91 -31.26
C ARG A 168 36.40 -16.16 -31.71
N SER A 169 35.80 -16.98 -32.57
CA SER A 169 36.50 -17.86 -33.51
C SER A 169 35.50 -18.81 -34.17
N LYS A 170 35.26 -18.55 -35.47
CA LYS A 170 34.63 -19.42 -36.48
C LYS A 170 33.10 -19.42 -36.56
N GLY A 171 32.65 -18.78 -37.65
CA GLY A 171 31.46 -19.19 -38.39
C GLY A 171 30.20 -18.43 -38.04
N LEU A 172 29.65 -17.76 -39.06
CA LEU A 172 28.35 -17.08 -39.12
C LEU A 172 27.31 -17.59 -38.10
N TYR A 173 27.05 -16.79 -37.07
CA TYR A 173 25.76 -16.82 -36.37
C TYR A 173 25.08 -15.49 -36.60
N THR A 174 23.97 -15.51 -37.33
CA THR A 174 23.09 -14.38 -37.53
C THR A 174 22.47 -14.00 -36.19
N CYS A 175 22.93 -12.91 -35.59
CA CYS A 175 22.20 -12.28 -34.49
C CYS A 175 20.87 -11.77 -35.02
N ARG A 176 19.78 -12.52 -34.77
CA ARG A 176 18.44 -11.94 -34.79
C ARG A 176 18.20 -11.35 -33.40
N LEU A 177 18.18 -10.03 -33.35
CA LEU A 177 17.55 -9.30 -32.24
C LEU A 177 16.04 -9.59 -32.33
N ALA A 178 15.51 -10.26 -31.32
CA ALA A 178 14.07 -10.41 -31.10
C ALA A 178 13.65 -9.42 -30.01
#